data_AF-A0A970JH17-F1
#
_entry.id   AF-A0A970JH17-F1
#
_cell.length_a   1.000
_cell.length_b   1.000
_cell.length_c   1.000
_cell.angle_alpha   90.00
_cell.angle_beta   90.00
_cell.angle_gamma   90.00
#
_symmetry.space_group_name_H-M   'P 1'
#
loop_
_entity.id
_entity.type
_entity.pdbx_description
1 polymer ?
#
loop_
_entity_poly.entity_id
_entity_poly.type
_entity_poly.pdbx_seq_one_letter_code
_entity_poly.pdbx_strand_id
1 'polypeptide(L)'
;MDITKQLAQELSLRETQVRQTIALLDEGNTIPFIARYRKEATGELDEVQIRTLAERLEYLRNLETRKEEVIRLIGEQGKLTPALEQAVRSAAALQEVEDIYQPFRPKRRTRASVARAKGLEPLAELLLKQGAADPLALAADFLSAEVPSPQEALQGAQDIIAEHITDQPEIRQFVRKFTYDTGTIHSALAVNPEEDGSAKEFQMYWDYAEEVRKMPPHRILAINRGERLGVLQVKIGLDDGAVVERIVRGTVTNP
;
A
#
# COMPACT_ATOMS: atom_id res chain seq x y z
N MET A 1 -20.84 5.53 -2.03
CA MET A 1 -21.14 4.86 -0.73
C MET A 1 -21.98 5.79 0.15
N ASP A 2 -22.84 5.30 1.04
CA ASP A 2 -23.56 6.18 1.99
C ASP A 2 -22.71 6.39 3.26
N ILE A 3 -21.89 7.45 3.25
CA ILE A 3 -20.98 7.80 4.35
C ILE A 3 -21.74 7.96 5.68
N THR A 4 -22.97 8.47 5.66
CA THR A 4 -23.76 8.71 6.88
C THR A 4 -24.10 7.39 7.56
N LYS A 5 -24.54 6.39 6.77
CA LYS A 5 -24.87 5.06 7.27
C LYS A 5 -23.66 4.33 7.83
N GLN A 6 -22.52 4.42 7.13
CA GLN A 6 -21.29 3.80 7.58
C GLN A 6 -20.82 4.39 8.92
N LEU A 7 -20.79 5.72 9.04
CA LEU A 7 -20.42 6.40 10.29
C LEU A 7 -21.38 6.03 11.44
N ALA A 8 -22.68 5.97 11.17
CA ALA A 8 -23.67 5.58 12.17
C ALA A 8 -23.40 4.17 12.71
N GLN A 9 -23.07 3.22 11.83
CA GLN A 9 -22.74 1.84 12.21
C GLN A 9 -21.41 1.75 12.96
N GLU A 10 -20.34 2.33 12.42
CA GLU A 10 -18.99 2.25 12.99
C GLU A 10 -18.88 2.91 14.35
N LEU A 11 -19.57 4.04 14.55
CA LEU A 11 -19.53 4.82 15.80
C LEU A 11 -20.68 4.48 16.75
N SER A 12 -21.55 3.53 16.38
CA SER A 12 -22.76 3.19 17.15
C SER A 12 -23.65 4.41 17.46
N LEU A 13 -23.81 5.29 16.48
CA LEU A 13 -24.60 6.51 16.57
C LEU A 13 -25.87 6.40 15.72
N ARG A 14 -26.90 7.19 16.02
CA ARG A 14 -28.08 7.27 15.15
C ARG A 14 -27.73 8.05 13.89
N GLU A 15 -28.22 7.62 12.73
CA GLU A 15 -28.00 8.31 11.44
C GLU A 15 -28.39 9.80 11.49
N THR A 16 -29.41 10.15 12.26
CA THR A 16 -29.83 11.55 12.46
C THR A 16 -28.75 12.36 13.18
N GLN A 17 -28.12 11.81 14.22
CA GLN A 17 -27.03 12.48 14.95
C GLN A 17 -25.83 12.71 14.04
N VAL A 18 -25.48 11.69 13.24
CA VAL A 18 -24.40 11.79 12.26
C VAL A 18 -24.69 12.86 11.22
N ARG A 19 -25.87 12.82 10.59
CA ARG A 19 -26.27 13.78 9.55
C ARG A 19 -26.25 15.22 10.04
N GLN A 20 -26.79 15.48 11.23
CA GLN A 20 -26.80 16.83 11.82
C GLN A 20 -25.39 17.30 12.16
N THR A 21 -24.55 16.42 12.71
CA THR A 21 -23.15 16.75 13.02
C THR A 21 -22.35 17.04 11.76
N ILE A 22 -22.53 16.25 10.69
CA ILE A 22 -21.91 16.50 9.37
C ILE A 22 -22.32 17.87 8.84
N ALA A 23 -23.62 18.19 8.86
CA ALA A 23 -24.11 19.48 8.36
C ALA A 23 -23.47 20.67 9.11
N LEU A 24 -23.40 20.59 10.44
CA LEU A 24 -22.74 21.62 11.25
C LEU A 24 -21.24 21.75 10.94
N LEU A 25 -20.54 20.64 10.72
CA LEU A 25 -19.12 20.65 10.34
C LEU A 25 -18.94 21.27 8.94
N ASP A 26 -19.81 20.95 7.99
CA ASP A 26 -19.76 21.46 6.61
C ASP A 26 -20.09 22.97 6.53
N GLU A 27 -20.91 23.48 7.45
CA GLU A 27 -21.13 24.92 7.66
C GLU A 27 -19.90 25.65 8.24
N GLY A 28 -18.81 24.93 8.55
CA GLY A 28 -17.58 25.49 9.09
C GLY A 28 -17.60 25.70 10.61
N ASN A 29 -18.57 25.11 11.33
CA ASN A 29 -18.58 25.19 12.79
C ASN A 29 -17.44 24.37 13.38
N THR A 30 -16.78 24.91 14.41
CA THR A 30 -15.70 24.20 15.11
C THR A 30 -16.23 23.13 16.05
N ILE A 31 -15.46 22.07 16.28
CA ILE A 31 -15.82 20.98 17.21
C ILE A 31 -16.20 21.52 18.61
N PRO A 32 -15.42 22.43 19.24
CA PRO A 32 -15.80 22.99 20.54
C PRO A 32 -17.09 23.82 20.48
N PHE A 33 -17.37 24.49 19.37
CA PHE A 33 -18.61 25.23 19.19
C PHE A 33 -19.82 24.29 19.12
N ILE A 34 -19.72 23.23 18.32
CA ILE A 34 -20.80 22.23 18.18
C ILE A 34 -21.07 21.57 19.54
N ALA A 35 -20.02 21.11 20.22
CA ALA A 35 -20.12 20.43 21.51
C ALA A 35 -20.70 21.31 22.63
N ARG A 36 -20.60 22.65 22.52
CA ARG A 36 -21.11 23.59 23.54
C ARG A 36 -22.46 24.18 23.19
N TYR A 37 -22.69 24.55 21.93
CA TYR A 37 -23.83 25.40 21.51
C TYR A 37 -24.80 24.70 20.56
N ARG A 38 -24.52 23.45 20.15
CA ARG A 38 -25.36 22.65 19.24
C ARG A 38 -25.63 21.24 19.75
N LYS A 39 -25.54 21.01 21.07
CA LYS A 39 -25.77 19.70 21.70
C LYS A 39 -27.12 19.09 21.34
N GLU A 40 -28.20 19.86 21.46
CA GLU A 40 -29.54 19.35 21.14
C GLU A 40 -29.65 18.91 19.67
N ALA A 41 -29.03 19.66 18.75
CA ALA A 41 -29.04 19.36 17.31
C ALA A 41 -28.27 18.07 16.98
N THR A 42 -27.18 17.78 17.68
CA THR A 42 -26.41 16.54 17.50
C THR A 42 -26.94 15.37 18.33
N GLY A 43 -27.97 15.58 19.16
CA GLY A 43 -28.49 14.58 20.09
C GLY A 43 -27.53 14.30 21.25
N GLU A 44 -26.97 15.36 21.82
CA GLU A 44 -26.08 15.38 22.99
C GLU A 44 -24.72 14.70 22.79
N LEU A 45 -24.17 14.74 21.57
CA LEU A 45 -22.79 14.26 21.35
C LEU A 45 -21.78 15.13 22.09
N ASP A 46 -20.80 14.49 22.73
CA ASP A 46 -19.70 15.18 23.38
C ASP A 46 -18.56 15.54 22.40
N GLU A 47 -17.59 16.31 22.87
CA GLU A 47 -16.46 16.78 22.05
C GLU A 47 -15.61 15.63 21.49
N VAL A 48 -15.45 14.55 22.24
CA VAL A 48 -14.66 13.38 21.82
C VAL A 48 -15.39 12.65 20.71
N GLN A 49 -16.69 12.41 20.87
CA GLN A 49 -17.53 11.77 19.86
C GLN A 49 -17.58 12.59 18.56
N ILE A 50 -17.75 13.92 18.66
CA ILE A 50 -17.76 14.80 17.49
C ILE A 50 -16.39 14.78 16.79
N ARG A 51 -15.29 14.77 17.55
CA ARG A 51 -13.94 14.68 16.99
C ARG A 51 -13.71 13.35 16.27
N THR A 52 -14.05 12.23 16.89
CA THR A 52 -13.94 10.90 16.25
C THR A 52 -14.80 10.83 14.99
N LEU A 53 -16.00 11.40 15.00
CA LEU A 53 -16.86 11.49 13.82
C LEU A 53 -16.21 12.34 12.73
N ALA A 54 -15.68 13.51 13.05
CA ALA A 54 -15.05 14.41 12.09
C ALA A 54 -13.81 13.78 11.42
N GLU A 55 -12.92 13.17 12.21
CA GLU A 55 -11.75 12.45 11.70
C GLU A 55 -12.14 11.30 10.77
N ARG A 56 -13.17 10.53 11.15
CA ARG A 56 -13.64 9.42 10.32
C ARG A 56 -14.37 9.90 9.07
N LEU A 57 -15.16 10.96 9.16
CA LEU A 57 -15.83 11.61 8.03
C LEU A 57 -14.80 12.08 6.99
N GLU A 58 -13.75 12.75 7.44
CA GLU A 58 -12.66 13.23 6.58
C GLU A 58 -11.99 12.06 5.86
N TYR A 59 -11.65 10.98 6.59
CA TYR A 59 -11.10 9.78 5.99
C TYR A 59 -12.01 9.20 4.90
N LEU A 60 -13.31 9.04 5.18
CA LEU A 60 -14.26 8.45 4.22
C LEU A 60 -14.48 9.33 2.99
N ARG A 61 -14.48 10.66 3.16
CA ARG A 61 -14.51 11.61 2.05
C ARG A 61 -13.26 11.49 1.17
N ASN A 62 -12.08 11.48 1.79
CA ASN A 62 -10.82 11.31 1.08
C ASN A 62 -10.76 9.98 0.32
N LEU A 63 -11.30 8.90 0.91
CA LEU A 63 -11.43 7.61 0.25
C LEU A 63 -12.31 7.70 -1.00
N GLU A 64 -13.51 8.26 -0.91
CA GLU A 64 -14.42 8.37 -2.08
C GLU A 64 -13.82 9.28 -3.16
N THR A 65 -13.22 10.43 -2.79
CA THR A 65 -12.51 11.29 -3.75
C THR A 65 -11.39 10.54 -4.44
N ARG A 66 -10.59 9.74 -3.70
CA ARG A 66 -9.50 8.97 -4.30
C ARG A 66 -10.01 7.87 -5.22
N LYS A 67 -11.12 7.19 -4.88
CA LYS A 67 -11.77 6.21 -5.76
C LYS A 67 -12.17 6.83 -7.10
N GLU A 68 -12.82 8.00 -7.06
CA GLU A 68 -13.22 8.73 -8.27
C GLU A 68 -12.01 9.13 -9.12
N GLU A 69 -10.96 9.64 -8.47
CA GLU A 69 -9.71 10.00 -9.15
C GLU A 69 -9.07 8.79 -9.84
N VAL A 70 -8.98 7.65 -9.15
CA VAL A 70 -8.40 6.42 -9.70
C VAL A 70 -9.22 5.89 -10.88
N ILE A 71 -10.56 5.87 -10.76
CA ILE A 71 -11.45 5.47 -11.87
C ILE A 71 -11.20 6.36 -13.09
N ARG A 72 -11.11 7.69 -12.89
CA ARG A 72 -10.81 8.64 -13.95
C ARG A 72 -9.44 8.37 -14.59
N LEU A 73 -8.39 8.22 -13.78
CA LEU A 73 -7.01 8.01 -14.26
C LEU A 73 -6.86 6.71 -15.05
N ILE A 74 -7.55 5.65 -14.65
CA ILE A 74 -7.57 4.38 -15.39
C ILE A 74 -8.39 4.52 -16.68
N GLY A 75 -9.51 5.25 -16.62
CA GLY A 75 -10.35 5.56 -17.78
C GLY A 75 -9.63 6.37 -18.85
N GLU A 76 -8.83 7.37 -18.45
CA GLU A 76 -7.98 8.18 -19.34
C GLU A 76 -6.94 7.33 -20.10
N GLN A 77 -6.57 6.15 -19.58
CA GLN A 77 -5.68 5.19 -20.25
C GLN A 77 -6.42 4.19 -21.16
N GLY A 78 -7.76 4.23 -21.21
CA GLY A 78 -8.57 3.26 -21.95
C GLY A 78 -8.56 1.85 -21.35
N LYS A 79 -8.12 1.69 -20.10
CA LYS A 79 -7.96 0.39 -19.42
C LYS A 79 -9.06 0.08 -18.40
N LEU A 80 -10.02 0.97 -18.23
CA LEU A 80 -11.09 0.81 -17.24
C LEU A 80 -12.10 -0.25 -17.72
N THR A 81 -12.14 -1.38 -17.03
CA THR A 81 -13.15 -2.43 -17.24
C THR A 81 -14.26 -2.33 -16.19
N PRO A 82 -15.47 -2.85 -16.44
CA PRO A 82 -16.54 -2.87 -15.44
C PRO A 82 -16.14 -3.59 -14.15
N ALA A 83 -15.35 -4.66 -14.25
CA ALA A 83 -14.84 -5.39 -13.09
C ALA A 83 -13.86 -4.53 -12.27
N LEU A 84 -12.98 -3.78 -12.93
CA LEU A 84 -12.00 -2.91 -12.29
C LEU A 84 -12.66 -1.70 -11.63
N GLU A 85 -13.64 -1.08 -12.31
CA GLU A 85 -14.43 0.00 -11.72
C GLU A 85 -15.15 -0.48 -10.45
N GLN A 86 -15.77 -1.66 -10.51
CA GLN A 86 -16.45 -2.24 -9.35
C GLN A 86 -15.48 -2.56 -8.21
N ALA A 87 -14.27 -3.06 -8.52
CA ALA A 87 -13.22 -3.31 -7.52
C ALA A 87 -12.83 -2.00 -6.81
N VAL A 88 -12.60 -0.91 -7.55
CA VAL A 88 -12.26 0.39 -6.94
C VAL A 88 -13.43 0.93 -6.10
N ARG A 89 -14.66 0.84 -6.59
CA ARG A 89 -15.85 1.31 -5.85
C ARG A 89 -16.07 0.55 -4.55
N SER A 90 -15.79 -0.75 -4.54
CA SER A 90 -15.98 -1.64 -3.39
C SER A 90 -14.83 -1.61 -2.38
N ALA A 91 -13.67 -1.03 -2.73
CA ALA A 91 -12.55 -0.89 -1.80
C ALA A 91 -12.95 -0.20 -0.49
N ALA A 92 -12.62 -0.80 0.63
CA ALA A 92 -13.01 -0.34 1.96
C ALA A 92 -11.96 0.60 2.61
N ALA A 93 -10.74 0.59 2.06
CA ALA A 93 -9.63 1.37 2.59
C ALA A 93 -8.82 2.04 1.46
N LEU A 94 -8.19 3.18 1.78
CA LEU A 94 -7.36 3.93 0.83
C LEU A 94 -6.25 3.06 0.23
N GLN A 95 -5.67 2.18 1.05
CA GLN A 95 -4.61 1.29 0.61
C GLN A 95 -5.07 0.28 -0.44
N GLU A 96 -6.30 -0.23 -0.35
CA GLU A 96 -6.87 -1.14 -1.36
C GLU A 96 -7.06 -0.42 -2.69
N VAL A 97 -7.50 0.84 -2.65
CA VAL A 97 -7.59 1.71 -3.85
C VAL A 97 -6.22 1.91 -4.48
N GLU A 98 -5.18 2.17 -3.67
CA GLU A 98 -3.80 2.30 -4.18
C GLU A 98 -3.25 0.99 -4.75
N ASP A 99 -3.56 -0.14 -4.13
CA ASP A 99 -3.12 -1.45 -4.61
C ASP A 99 -3.74 -1.77 -5.98
N ILE A 100 -5.03 -1.43 -6.18
CA ILE A 100 -5.71 -1.55 -7.49
C ILE A 100 -5.13 -0.57 -8.51
N TYR A 101 -4.80 0.66 -8.12
CA TYR A 101 -4.26 1.67 -9.04
C TYR A 101 -2.80 1.44 -9.43
N GLN A 102 -2.03 0.74 -8.61
CA GLN A 102 -0.58 0.51 -8.78
C GLN A 102 -0.17 0.12 -10.22
N PRO A 103 -0.83 -0.84 -10.91
CA PRO A 103 -0.41 -1.27 -12.25
C PRO A 103 -0.59 -0.19 -13.33
N PHE A 104 -1.46 0.79 -13.06
CA PHE A 104 -1.81 1.89 -13.98
C PHE A 104 -1.02 3.16 -13.67
N ARG A 105 -0.32 3.21 -12.54
CA ARG A 105 0.47 4.38 -12.18
C ARG A 105 1.61 4.57 -13.19
N PRO A 106 1.84 5.79 -13.72
CA PRO A 106 2.97 6.05 -14.60
C PRO A 106 4.28 5.62 -13.93
N LYS A 107 4.97 4.63 -14.50
CA LYS A 107 6.24 4.12 -13.96
C LYS A 107 7.41 4.86 -14.59
N ARG A 108 8.41 5.19 -13.77
CA ARG A 108 9.76 5.53 -14.28
C ARG A 108 10.29 4.32 -15.05
N ARG A 109 11.30 4.53 -15.90
CA ARG A 109 11.99 3.46 -16.65
C ARG A 109 12.42 2.31 -15.69
N THR A 110 11.63 1.24 -15.62
CA THR A 110 11.90 0.00 -14.87
C THR A 110 12.62 -1.01 -15.75
N ARG A 111 13.28 -2.02 -15.16
CA ARG A 111 13.89 -3.11 -15.93
C ARG A 111 12.86 -3.81 -16.83
N ALA A 112 11.66 -4.07 -16.29
CA ALA A 112 10.52 -4.60 -17.05
C ALA A 112 10.12 -3.68 -18.22
N SER A 113 9.98 -2.37 -18.01
CA SER A 113 9.63 -1.44 -19.11
C SER A 113 10.70 -1.41 -20.21
N VAL A 114 11.98 -1.56 -19.85
CA VAL A 114 13.08 -1.66 -20.80
C VAL A 114 12.99 -2.98 -21.57
N ALA A 115 12.72 -4.09 -20.89
CA ALA A 115 12.51 -5.38 -21.53
C ALA A 115 11.31 -5.38 -22.50
N ARG A 116 10.21 -4.70 -22.15
CA ARG A 116 9.05 -4.51 -23.04
C ARG A 116 9.40 -3.70 -24.28
N ALA A 117 10.16 -2.61 -24.11
CA ALA A 117 10.63 -1.79 -25.22
C ALA A 117 11.55 -2.58 -26.17
N LYS A 118 12.28 -3.57 -25.64
CA LYS A 118 13.09 -4.53 -26.41
C LYS A 118 12.27 -5.68 -27.03
N GLY A 119 10.95 -5.70 -26.87
CA GLY A 119 10.07 -6.71 -27.48
C GLY A 119 9.97 -8.03 -26.72
N LEU A 120 10.33 -8.07 -25.43
CA LEU A 120 10.37 -9.33 -24.64
C LEU A 120 9.05 -9.69 -23.95
N GLU A 121 7.98 -8.90 -24.11
CA GLU A 121 6.66 -9.20 -23.52
C GLU A 121 6.10 -10.56 -23.99
N PRO A 122 6.14 -10.94 -25.29
CA PRO A 122 5.57 -12.22 -25.72
C PRO A 122 6.34 -13.42 -25.15
N LEU A 123 7.65 -13.29 -24.88
CA LEU A 123 8.42 -14.32 -24.18
C LEU A 123 7.95 -14.47 -22.73
N ALA A 124 7.71 -13.36 -22.03
CA ALA A 124 7.17 -13.40 -20.67
C ALA A 124 5.78 -14.05 -20.63
N GLU A 125 4.88 -13.69 -21.55
CA GLU A 125 3.56 -14.32 -21.67
C GLU A 125 3.64 -15.82 -21.96
N LEU A 126 4.60 -16.24 -22.80
CA LEU A 126 4.84 -17.64 -23.10
C LEU A 126 5.30 -18.42 -21.87
N LEU A 127 6.25 -17.87 -21.10
CA LEU A 127 6.75 -18.48 -19.87
C LEU A 127 5.67 -18.58 -18.79
N LEU A 128 4.78 -17.58 -18.69
CA LEU A 128 3.65 -17.60 -17.75
C LEU A 128 2.63 -18.71 -18.04
N LYS A 129 2.57 -19.22 -19.28
CA LYS A 129 1.75 -20.40 -19.62
C LYS A 129 2.32 -21.71 -19.06
N GLN A 130 3.57 -21.70 -18.58
CA GLN A 130 4.23 -22.85 -17.93
C GLN A 130 4.21 -24.11 -18.81
N GLY A 131 4.55 -23.94 -20.09
CA GLY A 131 4.69 -25.07 -21.02
C GLY A 131 5.96 -25.89 -20.73
N ALA A 132 6.05 -27.08 -21.32
CA ALA A 132 7.18 -28.00 -21.13
C ALA A 132 8.46 -27.62 -21.91
N ALA A 133 8.43 -26.53 -22.68
CA ALA A 133 9.58 -26.08 -23.46
C ALA A 133 10.65 -25.46 -22.54
N ASP A 134 11.93 -25.68 -22.87
CA ASP A 134 13.05 -25.06 -22.15
C ASP A 134 12.98 -23.53 -22.27
N PRO A 135 12.87 -22.78 -21.15
CA PRO A 135 12.84 -21.32 -21.15
C PRO A 135 13.99 -20.68 -21.91
N LEU A 136 15.19 -21.26 -21.86
CA LEU A 136 16.35 -20.70 -22.54
C LEU A 136 16.29 -20.94 -24.05
N ALA A 137 15.75 -22.08 -24.49
CA ALA A 137 15.50 -22.35 -25.89
C ALA A 137 14.45 -21.40 -26.48
N LEU A 138 13.35 -21.16 -25.74
CA LEU A 138 12.32 -20.19 -26.13
C LEU A 138 12.89 -18.78 -26.26
N ALA A 139 13.83 -18.41 -25.38
CA ALA A 139 14.46 -17.10 -25.40
C ALA A 139 15.33 -16.84 -26.64
N ALA A 140 15.80 -17.89 -27.32
CA ALA A 140 16.61 -17.77 -28.54
C ALA A 140 15.82 -17.17 -29.73
N ASP A 141 14.49 -17.29 -29.72
CA ASP A 141 13.64 -16.70 -30.75
C ASP A 141 13.45 -15.18 -30.59
N PHE A 142 13.95 -14.60 -29.50
CA PHE A 142 13.74 -13.20 -29.12
C PHE A 142 15.04 -12.36 -29.17
N LEU A 143 16.06 -12.83 -29.89
CA LEU A 143 17.32 -12.10 -30.04
C LEU A 143 17.18 -10.89 -30.97
N SER A 144 17.91 -9.83 -30.64
CA SER A 144 17.96 -8.60 -31.44
C SER A 144 19.31 -7.89 -31.24
N ALA A 145 19.54 -6.80 -31.96
CA ALA A 145 20.72 -5.96 -31.72
C ALA A 145 20.79 -5.41 -30.29
N GLU A 146 19.63 -5.24 -29.63
CA GLU A 146 19.55 -4.78 -28.22
C GLU A 146 19.48 -5.93 -27.20
N VAL A 147 19.31 -7.17 -27.67
CA VAL A 147 19.24 -8.40 -26.86
C VAL A 147 20.13 -9.47 -27.52
N PRO A 148 21.45 -9.42 -27.30
CA PRO A 148 22.42 -10.22 -28.05
C PRO A 148 22.52 -11.68 -27.59
N SER A 149 21.88 -12.07 -26.47
CA SER A 149 21.98 -13.43 -25.93
C SER A 149 20.64 -13.96 -25.38
N PRO A 150 20.41 -15.29 -25.44
CA PRO A 150 19.21 -15.91 -24.85
C PRO A 150 19.10 -15.66 -23.34
N GLN A 151 20.24 -15.52 -22.65
CA GLN A 151 20.28 -15.19 -21.22
C GLN A 151 19.73 -13.78 -20.96
N GLU A 152 20.09 -12.80 -21.80
CA GLU A 152 19.53 -11.45 -21.68
C GLU A 152 18.03 -11.40 -22.01
N ALA A 153 17.59 -12.16 -23.02
CA ALA A 153 16.17 -12.29 -23.34
C ALA A 153 15.39 -12.90 -22.17
N LEU A 154 15.91 -13.99 -21.59
CA LEU A 154 15.31 -14.65 -20.43
C LEU A 154 15.28 -13.74 -19.20
N GLN A 155 16.37 -13.03 -18.90
CA GLN A 155 16.41 -12.08 -17.78
C GLN A 155 15.39 -10.94 -17.95
N GLY A 156 15.25 -10.42 -19.18
CA GLY A 156 14.25 -9.39 -19.47
C GLY A 156 12.82 -9.91 -19.33
N ALA A 157 12.55 -11.14 -19.76
CA ALA A 157 11.25 -11.78 -19.52
C ALA A 157 10.99 -12.02 -18.03
N GLN A 158 11.99 -12.43 -17.25
CA GLN A 158 11.90 -12.56 -15.80
C GLN A 158 11.59 -11.21 -15.12
N ASP A 159 12.17 -10.11 -15.60
CA ASP A 159 11.88 -8.77 -15.09
C ASP A 159 10.42 -8.37 -15.31
N ILE A 160 9.88 -8.69 -16.49
CA ILE A 160 8.47 -8.47 -16.82
C ILE A 160 7.57 -9.30 -15.91
N ILE A 161 7.88 -10.59 -15.73
CA ILE A 161 7.13 -11.50 -14.86
C ILE A 161 7.18 -11.04 -13.40
N ALA A 162 8.35 -10.63 -12.91
CA ALA A 162 8.51 -10.12 -11.55
C ALA A 162 7.65 -8.87 -11.31
N GLU A 163 7.60 -7.95 -12.29
CA GLU A 163 6.71 -6.79 -12.21
C GLU A 163 5.23 -7.20 -12.24
N HIS A 164 4.87 -8.15 -13.11
CA HIS A 164 3.50 -8.68 -13.19
C HIS A 164 3.03 -9.30 -11.87
N ILE A 165 3.87 -10.13 -11.23
CA ILE A 165 3.59 -10.74 -9.92
C ILE A 165 3.49 -9.66 -8.83
N THR A 166 4.42 -8.70 -8.82
CA THR A 166 4.47 -7.63 -7.80
C THR A 166 3.26 -6.69 -7.87
N ASP A 167 2.71 -6.49 -9.07
CA ASP A 167 1.56 -5.62 -9.31
C ASP A 167 0.21 -6.27 -8.92
N GLN A 168 0.17 -7.58 -8.59
CA GLN A 168 -1.06 -8.26 -8.18
C GLN A 168 -1.51 -7.79 -6.78
N PRO A 169 -2.73 -7.20 -6.63
CA PRO A 169 -3.21 -6.69 -5.34
C PRO A 169 -3.23 -7.77 -4.25
N GLU A 170 -3.59 -9.00 -4.59
CA GLU A 170 -3.70 -10.14 -3.66
C GLU A 170 -2.33 -10.50 -3.08
N ILE A 171 -1.29 -10.47 -3.90
CA ILE A 171 0.09 -10.73 -3.47
C ILE A 171 0.56 -9.62 -2.54
N ARG A 172 0.31 -8.35 -2.89
CA ARG A 172 0.68 -7.20 -2.03
C ARG A 172 -0.03 -7.24 -0.69
N GLN A 173 -1.32 -7.55 -0.68
CA GLN A 173 -2.11 -7.71 0.54
C GLN A 173 -1.56 -8.85 1.41
N PHE A 174 -1.26 -9.99 0.81
CA PHE A 174 -0.64 -11.12 1.50
C PHE A 174 0.69 -10.74 2.13
N VAL A 175 1.63 -10.19 1.34
CA VAL A 175 2.97 -9.84 1.85
C VAL A 175 2.86 -8.82 2.98
N ARG A 176 2.06 -7.76 2.81
CA ARG A 176 1.84 -6.75 3.86
C ARG A 176 1.31 -7.37 5.15
N LYS A 177 0.32 -8.26 5.04
CA LYS A 177 -0.26 -8.95 6.19
C LYS A 177 0.76 -9.86 6.87
N PHE A 178 1.50 -10.64 6.08
CA PHE A 178 2.55 -11.52 6.58
C PHE A 178 3.64 -10.73 7.31
N THR A 179 4.16 -9.67 6.68
CA THR A 179 5.15 -8.77 7.29
C THR A 179 4.63 -8.14 8.59
N TYR A 180 3.36 -7.73 8.64
CA TYR A 180 2.78 -7.22 9.88
C TYR A 180 2.69 -8.29 10.97
N ASP A 181 2.26 -9.49 10.62
CA ASP A 181 1.99 -10.58 11.56
C ASP A 181 3.27 -11.25 12.10
N THR A 182 4.34 -11.31 11.30
CA THR A 182 5.57 -12.07 11.65
C THR A 182 6.86 -11.25 11.56
N GLY A 183 6.80 -10.05 11.00
CA GLY A 183 8.00 -9.23 10.78
C GLY A 183 8.57 -8.68 12.08
N THR A 184 9.87 -8.40 12.05
CA THR A 184 10.61 -7.76 13.14
C THR A 184 11.21 -6.45 12.63
N ILE A 185 10.96 -5.35 13.34
CA ILE A 185 11.66 -4.10 13.11
C ILE A 185 13.03 -4.21 13.77
N HIS A 186 14.07 -3.90 12.99
CA HIS A 186 15.45 -3.77 13.44
C HIS A 186 15.88 -2.32 13.33
N SER A 187 16.46 -1.76 14.39
CA SER A 187 17.08 -0.45 14.38
C SER A 187 18.55 -0.56 14.76
N ALA A 188 19.38 0.15 14.00
CA ALA A 188 20.82 0.24 14.21
C ALA A 188 21.25 1.71 14.21
N LEU A 189 22.29 2.03 14.97
CA LEU A 189 22.94 3.34 14.91
C LEU A 189 23.59 3.57 13.52
N ALA A 190 23.31 4.72 12.91
CA ALA A 190 23.80 5.09 11.57
C ALA A 190 24.89 6.17 11.58
N VAL A 191 25.16 6.80 12.73
CA VAL A 191 26.12 7.90 12.89
C VAL A 191 27.11 7.63 14.02
N ASN A 192 28.22 8.36 14.05
CA ASN A 192 29.13 8.35 15.19
C ASN A 192 28.53 9.16 16.36
N PRO A 193 28.27 8.58 17.55
CA PRO A 193 27.62 9.28 18.66
C PRO A 193 28.45 10.41 19.28
N GLU A 194 29.76 10.44 19.00
CA GLU A 194 30.64 11.51 19.46
C GLU A 194 30.53 12.77 18.60
N GLU A 195 30.12 12.62 17.33
CA GLU A 195 29.96 13.72 16.37
C GLU A 195 28.56 14.33 16.42
N ASP A 196 27.54 13.54 16.78
CA ASP A 196 26.17 14.00 16.95
C ASP A 196 25.64 13.71 18.36
N GLY A 197 25.62 14.75 19.20
CA GLY A 197 25.11 14.65 20.57
C GLY A 197 23.65 14.23 20.67
N SER A 198 22.85 14.41 19.60
CA SER A 198 21.46 13.94 19.54
C SER A 198 21.35 12.41 19.46
N ALA A 199 22.43 11.71 19.06
CA ALA A 199 22.44 10.25 18.98
C ALA A 199 22.17 9.58 20.33
N LYS A 200 22.58 10.23 21.44
CA LYS A 200 22.37 9.74 22.81
C LYS A 200 20.88 9.71 23.20
N GLU A 201 20.03 10.54 22.60
CA GLU A 201 18.57 10.47 22.82
C GLU A 201 17.97 9.15 22.35
N PHE A 202 18.64 8.47 21.41
CA PHE A 202 18.17 7.23 20.77
C PHE A 202 18.97 6.00 21.22
N GLN A 203 19.73 6.10 22.32
CA GLN A 203 20.63 5.04 22.78
C GLN A 203 19.95 3.68 22.94
N MET A 204 18.70 3.66 23.42
CA MET A 204 17.92 2.43 23.57
C MET A 204 17.52 1.75 22.25
N TYR A 205 17.77 2.42 21.11
CA TYR A 205 17.44 1.95 19.77
C TYR A 205 18.67 1.69 18.88
N TRP A 206 19.89 1.80 19.41
CA TRP A 206 21.11 1.59 18.62
C TRP A 206 21.35 0.14 18.18
N ASP A 207 20.78 -0.82 18.92
CA ASP A 207 20.72 -2.23 18.56
C ASP A 207 19.40 -2.77 19.11
N TYR A 208 18.34 -2.59 18.33
CA TYR A 208 16.97 -2.86 18.77
C TYR A 208 16.25 -3.78 17.80
N ALA A 209 15.53 -4.75 18.34
CA ALA A 209 14.66 -5.63 17.58
C ALA A 209 13.33 -5.82 18.32
N GLU A 210 12.21 -5.66 17.62
CA GLU A 210 10.88 -5.95 18.17
C GLU A 210 9.92 -6.41 17.06
N GLU A 211 9.03 -7.34 17.39
CA GLU A 211 7.96 -7.77 16.49
C GLU A 211 7.05 -6.58 16.11
N VAL A 212 6.81 -6.41 14.81
CA VAL A 212 6.01 -5.30 14.26
C VAL A 212 4.63 -5.23 14.94
N ARG A 213 3.99 -6.38 15.13
CA ARG A 213 2.64 -6.47 15.70
C ARG A 213 2.53 -6.05 17.18
N LYS A 214 3.62 -6.17 17.95
CA LYS A 214 3.63 -5.90 19.40
C LYS A 214 4.11 -4.49 19.74
N MET A 215 4.68 -3.79 18.76
CA MET A 215 5.38 -2.54 18.98
C MET A 215 4.41 -1.40 19.35
N PRO A 216 4.57 -0.77 20.53
CA PRO A 216 3.66 0.29 20.97
C PRO A 216 3.91 1.62 20.21
N PRO A 217 2.88 2.48 20.05
CA PRO A 217 2.97 3.69 19.22
C PRO A 217 4.11 4.65 19.59
N HIS A 218 4.39 4.82 20.88
CA HIS A 218 5.46 5.73 21.34
C HIS A 218 6.86 5.28 20.87
N ARG A 219 7.10 3.96 20.75
CA ARG A 219 8.37 3.45 20.21
C ARG A 219 8.46 3.66 18.71
N ILE A 220 7.34 3.48 18.00
CA ILE A 220 7.26 3.73 16.56
C ILE A 220 7.63 5.19 16.27
N LEU A 221 7.07 6.12 17.05
CA LEU A 221 7.38 7.54 16.93
C LEU A 221 8.85 7.85 17.21
N ALA A 222 9.45 7.24 18.23
CA ALA A 222 10.84 7.46 18.58
C ALA A 222 11.80 6.94 17.50
N ILE A 223 11.57 5.71 17.01
CA ILE A 223 12.37 5.11 15.93
C ILE A 223 12.22 5.93 14.64
N ASN A 224 11.00 6.27 14.23
CA ASN A 224 10.76 7.10 13.05
C ASN A 224 11.40 8.49 13.17
N ARG A 225 11.46 9.07 14.37
CA ARG A 225 12.17 10.33 14.62
C ARG A 225 13.67 10.15 14.45
N GLY A 226 14.26 9.10 15.02
CA GLY A 226 15.69 8.80 14.88
C GLY A 226 16.10 8.52 13.44
N GLU A 227 15.27 7.80 12.68
CA GLU A 227 15.48 7.55 11.26
C GLU A 227 15.41 8.84 10.42
N ARG A 228 14.41 9.68 10.67
CA ARG A 228 14.26 10.97 9.96
C ARG A 228 15.45 11.92 10.19
N LEU A 229 16.05 11.84 11.38
CA LEU A 229 17.25 12.62 11.72
C LEU A 229 18.54 11.98 11.18
N GLY A 230 18.46 10.80 10.55
CA GLY A 230 19.61 10.06 10.06
C GLY A 230 20.44 9.38 11.15
N VAL A 231 20.02 9.44 12.41
CA VAL A 231 20.71 8.84 13.56
C VAL A 231 20.55 7.33 13.57
N LEU A 232 19.37 6.84 13.17
CA LEU A 232 19.06 5.41 13.12
C LEU A 232 18.88 4.95 11.68
N GLN A 233 19.36 3.75 11.39
CA GLN A 233 18.95 2.96 10.24
C GLN A 233 17.87 1.98 10.71
N VAL A 234 16.75 1.93 9.99
CA VAL A 234 15.63 1.04 10.34
C VAL A 234 15.39 0.06 9.18
N LYS A 235 15.18 -1.21 9.52
CA LYS A 235 14.88 -2.28 8.57
C LYS A 235 13.73 -3.12 9.12
N ILE A 236 12.97 -3.73 8.22
CA ILE A 236 12.01 -4.78 8.59
C ILE A 236 12.58 -6.10 8.09
N GLY A 237 12.82 -7.01 9.03
CA GLY A 237 13.15 -8.40 8.75
C GLY A 237 11.89 -9.25 8.70
N LEU A 238 11.86 -10.21 7.78
CA LEU A 238 10.85 -11.26 7.73
C LEU A 238 11.47 -12.53 7.11
N ASP A 239 10.74 -13.64 7.17
CA ASP A 239 11.11 -14.87 6.47
C ASP A 239 10.77 -14.75 4.98
N ASP A 240 11.75 -14.28 4.20
CA ASP A 240 11.62 -14.15 2.74
C ASP A 240 11.34 -15.51 2.08
N GLY A 241 11.88 -16.60 2.61
CA GLY A 241 11.70 -17.95 2.09
C GLY A 241 10.24 -18.38 2.16
N ALA A 242 9.60 -18.19 3.32
CA ALA A 242 8.18 -18.49 3.51
C ALA A 242 7.26 -17.63 2.61
N VAL A 243 7.62 -16.35 2.40
CA VAL A 243 6.88 -15.47 1.48
C VAL A 243 7.01 -15.95 0.04
N VAL A 244 8.24 -16.23 -0.41
CA VAL A 244 8.52 -16.71 -1.76
C VAL A 244 7.83 -18.04 -2.01
N GLU A 245 7.90 -19.01 -1.09
CA GLU A 245 7.24 -20.30 -1.22
C GLU A 245 5.74 -20.14 -1.44
N ARG A 246 5.09 -19.26 -0.67
CA ARG A 246 3.66 -19.01 -0.80
C ARG A 246 3.29 -18.35 -2.13
N ILE A 247 4.10 -17.40 -2.61
CA ILE A 247 3.90 -16.79 -3.92
C ILE A 247 4.07 -17.84 -5.03
N VAL A 248 5.13 -18.66 -4.95
CA VAL A 248 5.39 -19.75 -5.90
C VAL A 248 4.21 -20.71 -5.95
N ARG A 249 3.66 -21.12 -4.80
CA ARG A 249 2.49 -22.02 -4.74
C ARG A 249 1.24 -21.46 -5.40
N GLY A 250 1.07 -20.14 -5.39
CA GLY A 250 -0.06 -19.46 -6.04
C GLY A 250 0.15 -19.23 -7.53
N THR A 251 1.40 -19.05 -7.95
CA THR A 251 1.75 -18.66 -9.33
C THR A 251 2.12 -19.85 -10.21
N VAL A 252 2.85 -20.83 -9.68
CA VAL A 252 3.29 -22.03 -10.41
C VAL A 252 2.22 -23.11 -10.31
N THR A 253 1.59 -23.41 -11.43
CA THR A 253 0.47 -24.35 -11.57
C THR A 253 0.85 -25.59 -12.38
N ASN A 254 1.94 -25.53 -13.17
CA ASN A 254 2.49 -26.65 -13.91
C ASN A 254 4.01 -26.74 -13.66
N PRO A 255 4.43 -27.43 -12.59
CA PRO A 255 5.82 -27.50 -12.16
C PRO A 255 6.70 -28.40 -13.04
#